data_AF-A0A957NT93-F1
#
_entry.id   AF-A0A957NT93-F1
#
_cell.length_a   1.000
_cell.length_b   1.000
_cell.length_c   1.000
_cell.angle_alpha   90.00
_cell.angle_beta   90.00
_cell.angle_gamma   90.00
#
_symmetry.space_group_name_H-M   'P 1'
#
loop_
_entity.id
_entity.type
_entity.pdbx_description
1 polymer ?
#
loop_
_entity_poly.entity_id
_entity_poly.type
_entity_poly.pdbx_seq_one_letter_code
_entity_poly.pdbx_strand_id
1 'polypeptide(L)'
;MTNHPSFDPTEHPHRRRNLLTGEWVLVSPHRTKRPWQGQVEKTPPDTRPAYDPGCYLCPGNERAGGKRNPEYTSTFVFENDFAALLPEGPQGDVSQGEFFQAQAETGRAR
;
A
#
# COMPACT_ATOMS: atom_id res chain seq x y z
N MET A 1 -46.28 -21.83 11.70
CA MET A 1 -45.38 -20.75 12.14
C MET A 1 -43.96 -21.22 11.89
N THR A 2 -43.28 -20.73 10.86
CA THR A 2 -41.91 -21.16 10.53
C THR A 2 -40.93 -20.46 11.47
N ASN A 3 -40.26 -21.23 12.32
CA ASN A 3 -39.25 -20.75 13.24
C ASN A 3 -38.00 -20.40 12.43
N HIS A 4 -37.72 -19.12 12.20
CA HIS A 4 -36.51 -18.71 11.51
C HIS A 4 -35.33 -18.67 12.51
N PRO A 5 -34.17 -19.24 12.15
CA PRO A 5 -33.00 -19.17 13.02
C PRO A 5 -32.55 -17.72 13.22
N SER A 6 -32.12 -17.40 14.43
CA SER A 6 -31.57 -16.07 14.76
C SER A 6 -30.24 -15.85 14.03
N PHE A 7 -29.97 -14.61 13.64
CA PHE A 7 -28.71 -14.25 13.01
C PHE A 7 -27.57 -14.19 14.04
N ASP A 8 -26.53 -15.00 13.84
CA ASP A 8 -25.27 -14.93 14.55
C ASP A 8 -24.14 -14.54 13.57
N PRO A 9 -23.49 -13.37 13.72
CA PRO A 9 -22.41 -12.93 12.84
C PRO A 9 -21.13 -13.77 12.96
N THR A 10 -20.97 -14.57 14.01
CA THR A 10 -19.82 -15.47 14.16
C THR A 10 -19.96 -16.72 13.29
N GLU A 11 -21.19 -17.08 12.94
CA GLU A 11 -21.51 -18.29 12.18
C GLU A 11 -22.00 -17.98 10.76
N HIS A 12 -22.79 -16.92 10.59
CA HIS A 12 -23.46 -16.61 9.34
C HIS A 12 -22.71 -15.56 8.50
N PRO A 13 -22.65 -15.74 7.16
CA PRO A 13 -22.14 -14.72 6.25
C PRO A 13 -22.89 -13.40 6.39
N HIS A 14 -22.17 -12.28 6.36
CA HIS A 14 -22.74 -10.95 6.50
C HIS A 14 -21.85 -9.90 5.84
N ARG A 15 -22.34 -8.67 5.73
CA ARG A 15 -21.53 -7.54 5.25
C ARG A 15 -21.36 -6.51 6.37
N ARG A 16 -20.17 -5.90 6.44
CA ARG A 16 -19.88 -4.76 7.33
C ARG A 16 -19.53 -3.55 6.50
N ARG A 17 -20.08 -2.38 6.83
CA ARG A 17 -19.79 -1.13 6.13
C ARG A 17 -18.51 -0.52 6.67
N ASN A 18 -17.55 -0.22 5.80
CA ASN A 18 -16.41 0.63 6.11
C ASN A 18 -16.89 2.08 6.07
N LEU A 19 -16.83 2.80 7.19
CA LEU A 19 -17.31 4.19 7.26
C LEU A 19 -16.36 5.18 6.58
N LEU A 20 -15.08 4.84 6.42
CA LEU A 20 -14.10 5.71 5.75
C LEU A 20 -14.30 5.71 4.23
N THR A 21 -14.60 4.55 3.62
CA THR A 21 -14.76 4.41 2.17
C THR A 21 -16.22 4.35 1.72
N GLY A 22 -17.15 4.10 2.64
CA GLY A 22 -18.56 3.86 2.34
C GLY A 22 -18.87 2.46 1.79
N GLU A 23 -17.84 1.67 1.49
CA GLU A 23 -17.96 0.34 0.88
C GLU A 23 -18.39 -0.72 1.90
N TRP A 24 -18.81 -1.87 1.40
CA TRP A 24 -19.20 -3.02 2.22
C TRP A 24 -18.25 -4.19 2.02
N VAL A 25 -17.74 -4.73 3.13
CA VAL A 25 -16.89 -5.91 3.14
C VAL A 25 -17.74 -7.14 3.42
N LEU A 26 -17.67 -8.16 2.55
CA LEU A 26 -18.30 -9.47 2.77
C LEU A 26 -17.45 -10.28 3.74
N VAL A 27 -18.09 -10.78 4.80
CA VAL A 27 -17.51 -11.64 5.82
C VAL A 27 -18.09 -13.04 5.67
N SER A 28 -17.23 -14.04 5.53
CA SER A 28 -17.59 -15.45 5.47
C SER A 28 -16.83 -16.20 6.57
N PRO A 29 -17.39 -16.36 7.78
CA PRO A 29 -16.63 -16.79 8.98
C PRO A 29 -15.88 -18.11 8.82
N HIS A 30 -16.44 -19.05 8.05
CA HIS A 30 -15.89 -20.39 7.87
C HIS A 30 -14.99 -20.55 6.64
N ARG A 31 -14.64 -19.46 5.94
CA ARG A 31 -13.92 -19.53 4.65
C ARG A 31 -12.55 -20.19 4.74
N THR A 32 -11.86 -20.00 5.86
CA THR A 32 -10.51 -20.55 6.11
C THR A 32 -10.49 -22.06 6.38
N LYS A 33 -11.66 -22.70 6.59
CA LYS A 33 -11.76 -24.16 6.75
C LYS A 33 -11.58 -24.93 5.43
N ARG A 34 -11.55 -24.24 4.29
CA ARG A 34 -11.32 -24.87 2.98
C ARG A 34 -9.87 -25.35 2.90
N PRO A 35 -9.61 -26.58 2.42
CA PRO A 35 -8.25 -27.05 2.19
C PRO A 35 -7.48 -26.07 1.29
N TRP A 36 -6.30 -25.66 1.73
CA TRP A 36 -5.39 -24.83 0.92
C TRP A 36 -4.39 -25.73 0.20
N GLN A 37 -4.40 -25.69 -1.13
CA GLN A 37 -3.44 -26.37 -2.00
C GLN A 37 -2.77 -25.39 -2.98
N GLY A 38 -2.95 -24.09 -2.75
CA GLY A 38 -2.39 -23.04 -3.57
C GLY A 38 -0.98 -22.64 -3.14
N GLN A 39 -0.57 -21.46 -3.59
CA GLN A 39 0.73 -20.87 -3.28
C GLN A 39 0.97 -20.72 -1.77
N VAL A 40 2.19 -21.00 -1.33
CA VAL A 40 2.64 -20.71 0.03
C VAL A 40 3.81 -19.75 -0.08
N GLU A 41 3.68 -18.57 0.52
CA GLU A 41 4.72 -17.56 0.52
C GLU A 41 5.95 -18.00 1.33
N LYS A 42 7.13 -17.64 0.85
CA LYS A 42 8.37 -17.83 1.61
C LYS A 42 8.48 -16.72 2.64
N THR A 43 8.77 -17.08 3.89
CA THR A 43 9.17 -16.09 4.90
C THR A 43 10.54 -15.52 4.53
N PRO A 44 10.75 -14.20 4.59
CA PRO A 44 12.07 -13.61 4.42
C PRO A 44 13.03 -14.13 5.51
N PRO A 45 14.35 -14.21 5.23
CA PRO A 45 15.32 -14.67 6.22
C PRO A 45 15.39 -13.70 7.40
N ASP A 46 15.49 -14.28 8.61
CA ASP A 46 15.56 -13.51 9.86
C ASP A 46 16.90 -12.77 10.02
N THR A 47 17.97 -13.26 9.40
CA THR A 47 19.31 -12.65 9.49
C THR A 47 19.50 -11.63 8.38
N ARG A 48 19.40 -10.34 8.73
CA ARG A 48 19.77 -9.21 7.88
C ARG A 48 20.97 -8.48 8.49
N PRO A 49 21.97 -8.06 7.69
CA PRO A 49 23.09 -7.31 8.22
C PRO A 49 22.62 -5.93 8.71
N ALA A 50 23.30 -5.39 9.74
CA ALA A 50 23.03 -4.03 10.21
C ALA A 50 23.42 -2.97 9.17
N TYR A 51 24.34 -3.30 8.27
CA TYR A 51 24.81 -2.45 7.19
C TYR A 51 25.13 -3.29 5.96
N ASP A 52 24.74 -2.81 4.78
CA ASP A 52 25.08 -3.41 3.49
C ASP A 52 25.70 -2.33 2.59
N PRO A 53 26.95 -2.50 2.10
CA PRO A 53 27.61 -1.52 1.24
C PRO A 53 26.91 -1.33 -0.12
N GLY A 54 26.07 -2.27 -0.56
CA GLY A 54 25.25 -2.16 -1.77
C GLY A 54 23.86 -1.57 -1.54
N CYS A 55 23.48 -1.26 -0.29
CA CYS A 55 22.16 -0.74 0.04
C CYS A 55 22.07 0.78 -0.21
N TYR A 56 21.26 1.17 -1.18
CA TYR A 56 21.01 2.58 -1.54
C TYR A 56 20.31 3.41 -0.45
N LEU A 57 19.82 2.77 0.62
CA LEU A 57 19.20 3.43 1.77
C LEU A 57 20.15 3.57 2.95
N CYS A 58 21.26 2.81 3.02
CA CYS A 58 22.17 2.85 4.17
C CYS A 58 22.95 4.18 4.27
N PRO A 59 23.37 4.59 5.49
CA PRO A 59 24.21 5.77 5.71
C PRO A 59 25.49 5.71 4.87
N GLY A 60 25.99 6.85 4.39
CA GLY A 60 27.27 6.92 3.66
C GLY A 60 27.28 6.32 2.26
N ASN A 61 26.34 5.44 1.91
CA ASN A 61 26.23 4.81 0.60
C ASN A 61 25.70 5.77 -0.47
N GLU A 62 26.05 5.46 -1.71
CA GLU A 62 25.42 6.08 -2.88
C GLU A 62 23.97 5.58 -3.03
N ARG A 63 23.07 6.45 -3.47
CA ARG A 63 21.68 6.13 -3.77
C ARG A 63 21.52 5.73 -5.24
N ALA A 64 20.36 5.16 -5.57
CA ALA A 64 20.03 4.82 -6.96
C ALA A 64 20.04 6.03 -7.91
N GLY A 65 19.77 7.24 -7.40
CA GLY A 65 19.89 8.50 -8.17
C GLY A 65 21.30 9.11 -8.20
N GLY A 66 22.34 8.40 -7.74
CA GLY A 66 23.74 8.85 -7.76
C GLY A 66 24.14 9.85 -6.67
N LYS A 67 23.20 10.29 -5.82
CA LYS A 67 23.51 11.12 -4.64
C LYS A 67 24.06 10.24 -3.52
N ARG A 68 24.84 10.80 -2.59
CA ARG A 68 25.34 10.06 -1.42
C ARG A 68 24.52 10.37 -0.17
N ASN A 69 24.16 9.33 0.58
CA ASN A 69 23.52 9.48 1.88
C ASN A 69 24.51 10.08 2.88
N PRO A 70 24.06 10.97 3.78
CA PRO A 70 24.89 11.38 4.91
C PRO A 70 25.11 10.19 5.86
N GLU A 71 26.10 10.33 6.74
CA GLU A 71 26.35 9.41 7.85
C GLU A 71 25.32 9.62 8.97
N TYR A 72 24.05 9.30 8.69
CA TYR A 72 22.97 9.46 9.64
C TYR A 72 22.98 8.33 10.69
N THR A 73 22.62 8.66 11.93
CA THR A 73 22.54 7.70 13.06
C THR A 73 21.10 7.42 13.51
N SER A 74 20.12 8.09 12.90
CA SER A 74 18.69 7.95 13.19
C SER A 74 17.89 8.08 11.90
N THR A 75 16.64 8.53 11.93
CA THR A 75 15.83 8.70 10.71
C THR A 75 16.44 9.75 9.78
N PHE A 76 16.54 9.39 8.50
CA PHE A 76 16.92 10.28 7.41
C PHE A 76 15.80 10.33 6.37
N VAL A 77 15.43 11.53 5.94
CA VAL A 77 14.38 11.79 4.94
C VAL A 77 15.02 12.47 3.76
N PHE A 78 14.67 12.05 2.54
CA PHE A 78 15.23 12.61 1.32
C PHE A 78 14.19 12.62 0.20
N GLU A 79 14.36 13.49 -0.80
CA GLU A 79 13.50 13.42 -1.98
C GLU A 79 13.75 12.13 -2.76
N ASN A 80 12.68 11.39 -3.03
CA ASN A 80 12.74 10.16 -3.79
C ASN A 80 13.40 10.40 -5.15
N ASP A 81 14.39 9.57 -5.49
CA ASP A 81 15.17 9.68 -6.74
C ASP A 81 14.31 9.51 -8.00
N PHE A 82 13.19 8.80 -7.88
CA PHE A 82 12.22 8.54 -8.94
C PHE A 82 10.80 8.92 -8.47
N ALA A 83 10.63 10.18 -8.09
CA ALA A 83 9.38 10.70 -7.53
C ALA A 83 8.18 10.51 -8.48
N ALA A 84 7.06 10.04 -7.92
CA ALA A 84 5.80 9.87 -8.66
C ALA A 84 5.09 11.20 -9.00
N LEU A 85 5.47 12.29 -8.33
CA LEU A 85 4.93 13.63 -8.52
C LEU A 85 6.08 14.63 -8.60
N LEU A 86 5.88 15.67 -9.42
CA LEU A 86 6.77 16.82 -9.49
C LEU A 86 6.26 17.93 -8.55
N PRO A 87 7.15 18.63 -7.83
CA PRO A 87 6.74 19.70 -6.92
C PRO A 87 6.06 20.86 -7.65
N GLU A 88 6.42 21.07 -8.91
CA GLU A 88 5.90 22.12 -9.77
C GLU A 88 5.47 21.50 -11.11
N GLY A 89 4.43 22.09 -11.70
CA GLY A 89 3.83 21.64 -12.95
C GLY A 89 2.67 22.55 -13.34
N PRO A 90 2.17 22.43 -14.58
CA PRO A 90 1.00 23.19 -15.01
C PRO A 90 -0.22 22.78 -14.19
N GLN A 91 -1.12 23.73 -13.94
CA GLN A 91 -2.45 23.45 -13.42
C GLN A 91 -3.45 23.38 -14.56
N GLY A 92 -4.50 22.58 -14.41
CA GLY A 92 -5.62 22.55 -15.34
C GLY A 92 -6.18 21.16 -15.56
N ASP A 93 -7.25 21.12 -16.34
CA ASP A 93 -8.01 19.91 -16.64
C ASP A 93 -8.20 19.79 -18.16
N VAL A 94 -8.18 18.56 -18.66
CA VAL A 94 -8.55 18.23 -20.04
C VAL A 94 -9.78 17.35 -20.00
N SER A 95 -10.86 17.79 -20.66
CA SER A 95 -12.11 17.03 -20.74
C SER A 95 -12.59 16.90 -22.19
N GLN A 96 -12.87 15.66 -22.60
CA GLN A 96 -13.50 15.32 -23.88
C GLN A 96 -14.79 14.53 -23.60
N GLY A 97 -15.85 15.27 -23.28
CA GLY A 97 -17.14 14.70 -22.89
C GLY A 97 -17.12 14.11 -21.47
N GLU A 98 -18.07 13.24 -21.17
CA GLU A 98 -18.27 12.72 -19.80
C GLU A 98 -17.29 11.61 -19.42
N PHE A 99 -16.71 10.90 -20.40
CA PHE A 99 -15.92 9.69 -20.15
C PHE A 99 -14.41 9.91 -20.14
N PHE A 100 -13.92 11.00 -20.74
CA PHE A 100 -12.48 11.27 -20.88
C PHE A 100 -12.14 12.57 -20.15
N GLN A 101 -11.68 12.44 -18.91
CA GLN A 101 -11.32 13.55 -18.03
C GLN A 101 -9.93 13.31 -17.45
N ALA A 102 -9.08 14.33 -17.46
CA ALA A 102 -7.75 14.33 -16.85
C ALA A 102 -7.53 15.62 -16.09
N GLN A 103 -6.88 15.54 -14.93
CA GLN A 103 -6.57 16.68 -14.07
C GLN A 103 -5.07 16.69 -13.77
N ALA A 104 -4.45 17.87 -13.82
CA ALA A 104 -3.05 18.02 -13.47
C ALA A 104 -2.85 18.02 -11.95
N GLU A 105 -1.83 17.32 -11.47
CA GLU A 105 -1.50 17.20 -10.05
C GLU A 105 -0.01 17.42 -9.80
N THR A 106 0.31 18.03 -8.65
CA THR A 106 1.69 18.30 -8.22
C THR A 106 1.89 17.81 -6.79
N GLY A 107 3.14 17.51 -6.44
CA GLY A 107 3.45 17.01 -5.11
C GLY A 107 4.92 16.63 -4.96
N ARG A 108 5.31 16.29 -3.72
CA ARG A 108 6.68 15.94 -3.40
C ARG A 108 6.73 14.60 -2.68
N ALA A 109 7.41 13.62 -3.29
CA ALA A 109 7.69 12.34 -2.67
C ALA A 109 8.97 12.42 -1.82
N ARG A 110 8.87 12.08 -0.54
CA ARG A 110 9.96 12.08 0.44
C ARG A 110 10.00 10.77 1.22
#